data_AF-A0A2V9V9Y1-F1
#
_entry.id   AF-A0A2V9V9Y1-F1
#
_cell.length_a   1.000
_cell.length_b   1.000
_cell.length_c   1.000
_cell.angle_alpha   90.00
_cell.angle_beta   90.00
_cell.angle_gamma   90.00
#
_symmetry.space_group_name_H-M   'P 1'
#
loop_
_entity.id
_entity.type
_entity.pdbx_description
1 polymer ?
#
loop_
_entity_poly.entity_id
_entity_poly.type
_entity_poly.pdbx_seq_one_letter_code
_entity_poly.pdbx_strand_id
1 'polypeptide(L)'
;MSESSRTSLKVLLTVVVGLFSLPMLIFGGYFLVCWFRIHTSDVYYVAFSYLTAGLIWMGIGILSLLATLYGAWRRSFYGLLFVVPLFLGLGAMVIIPDGRPETFRSMVADSNYLSDTNSFLRVWYEDHHRFPVSESEFKEAMAKGPAAWQYRVRAQPESRYKRGAKLLPYELVIINNAIGPRLTDVSQRPGVIYYCVSRDQQEFWVTMTSLNSDVASAAVIERVAKHAAGSDYPVKKH
;
A
#
# COMPACT_ATOMS: atom_id res chain seq x y z
N MET A 1 25.55 -40.74 -21.76
CA MET A 1 24.62 -40.58 -20.64
C MET A 1 23.69 -41.79 -20.60
N SER A 2 23.67 -42.56 -19.51
CA SER A 2 22.79 -43.74 -19.37
C SER A 2 21.31 -43.33 -19.34
N GLU A 3 20.40 -44.25 -19.67
CA GLU A 3 18.95 -43.99 -19.57
C GLU A 3 18.50 -43.58 -18.16
N SER A 4 19.11 -44.18 -17.14
CA SER A 4 18.91 -43.82 -15.74
C SER A 4 19.29 -42.35 -15.50
N SER A 5 20.48 -41.92 -15.96
CA SER A 5 20.94 -40.53 -15.83
C SER A 5 20.06 -39.53 -16.60
N ARG A 6 19.56 -39.90 -17.79
CA ARG A 6 18.59 -39.09 -18.56
C ARG A 6 17.27 -38.90 -17.81
N THR A 7 16.77 -39.95 -17.18
CA THR A 7 15.52 -39.91 -16.43
C THR A 7 15.65 -39.08 -15.16
N SER A 8 16.73 -39.28 -14.39
CA SER A 8 17.03 -38.48 -13.20
C SER A 8 17.17 -36.99 -13.52
N LEU A 9 17.88 -36.64 -14.61
CA LEU A 9 18.02 -35.24 -15.02
C LEU A 9 16.67 -34.62 -15.41
N LYS A 10 15.81 -35.37 -16.10
CA LYS A 10 14.48 -34.88 -16.50
C LYS A 10 13.60 -34.62 -15.29
N VAL A 11 13.62 -35.52 -14.30
CA VAL A 11 12.87 -35.36 -13.05
C VAL A 11 13.40 -34.14 -12.28
N LEU A 12 14.72 -34.02 -12.14
CA LEU A 12 15.34 -32.89 -11.45
C LEU A 12 14.95 -31.55 -12.08
N LEU A 13 15.09 -31.42 -13.39
CA LEU A 13 14.68 -30.22 -14.11
C LEU A 13 13.19 -29.93 -13.89
N THR A 14 12.35 -30.96 -13.90
CA THR A 14 10.89 -30.80 -13.77
C THR A 14 10.53 -30.22 -12.41
N VAL A 15 11.19 -30.70 -11.36
CA VAL A 15 11.04 -30.15 -10.02
C VAL A 15 11.51 -28.71 -9.99
N VAL A 16 12.73 -28.43 -10.45
CA VAL A 16 13.33 -27.07 -10.39
C VAL A 16 12.49 -26.05 -11.15
N VAL A 17 12.06 -26.37 -12.37
CA VAL A 17 11.21 -25.48 -13.17
C VAL A 17 9.81 -25.36 -12.57
N GLY A 18 9.26 -26.45 -12.05
CA GLY A 18 7.95 -26.45 -11.39
C GLY A 18 7.91 -25.52 -10.18
N LEU A 19 9.03 -25.35 -9.46
CA LEU A 19 9.12 -24.41 -8.34
C LEU A 19 8.88 -22.96 -8.76
N PHE A 20 9.11 -22.59 -10.03
CA PHE A 20 8.81 -21.24 -10.51
C PHE A 20 7.32 -20.94 -10.63
N SER A 21 6.44 -21.94 -10.51
CA SER A 21 4.99 -21.71 -10.36
C SER A 21 4.59 -21.26 -8.95
N LEU A 22 5.42 -21.55 -7.94
CA LEU A 22 5.09 -21.31 -6.52
C LEU A 22 4.83 -19.84 -6.17
N PRO A 23 5.59 -18.84 -6.63
CA PRO A 23 5.32 -17.45 -6.28
C PRO A 23 3.88 -17.04 -6.62
N MET A 24 3.39 -17.46 -7.78
CA MET A 24 2.04 -17.16 -8.26
C MET A 24 0.98 -17.91 -7.44
N LEU A 25 1.22 -19.18 -7.12
CA LEU A 25 0.31 -19.98 -6.29
C LEU A 25 0.23 -19.47 -4.86
N ILE A 26 1.37 -19.15 -4.24
CA ILE A 26 1.45 -18.62 -2.88
C ILE A 26 0.73 -17.26 -2.82
N PHE A 27 1.01 -16.36 -3.76
CA PHE A 27 0.44 -15.03 -3.76
C PHE A 27 -1.05 -15.02 -4.14
N GLY A 28 -1.45 -15.86 -5.09
CA GLY A 28 -2.85 -16.09 -5.42
C GLY A 28 -3.63 -16.66 -4.23
N GLY A 29 -3.07 -17.66 -3.55
CA GLY A 29 -3.62 -18.24 -2.32
C GLY A 29 -3.74 -17.21 -1.20
N TYR A 30 -2.73 -16.37 -1.00
CA TYR A 30 -2.77 -15.26 -0.05
C TYR A 30 -3.97 -14.32 -0.31
N PHE A 31 -4.19 -13.90 -1.56
CA PHE A 31 -5.34 -13.04 -1.89
C PHE A 31 -6.69 -13.73 -1.67
N LEU A 32 -6.79 -15.03 -1.94
CA LEU A 32 -8.01 -15.79 -1.64
C LEU A 32 -8.26 -15.88 -0.13
N VAL A 33 -7.21 -16.06 0.69
CA VAL A 33 -7.31 -16.02 2.15
C VAL A 33 -7.74 -14.63 2.63
N CYS A 34 -7.18 -13.55 2.09
CA CYS A 34 -7.61 -12.18 2.37
C CYS A 34 -9.09 -11.98 2.03
N TRP A 35 -9.52 -12.43 0.84
CA TRP A 35 -10.92 -12.35 0.43
C TRP A 35 -11.83 -13.10 1.42
N PHE A 36 -11.46 -14.32 1.82
CA PHE A 36 -12.22 -15.09 2.79
C PHE A 36 -12.29 -14.38 4.15
N ARG A 37 -11.17 -13.86 4.66
CA ARG A 37 -11.12 -13.10 5.92
C ARG A 37 -12.02 -11.87 5.88
N ILE A 38 -12.05 -11.13 4.77
CA ILE A 38 -12.91 -9.96 4.59
C ILE A 38 -14.40 -10.31 4.69
N HIS A 39 -14.80 -11.50 4.23
CA HIS A 39 -16.22 -11.93 4.22
C HIS A 39 -16.64 -12.72 5.48
N THR A 40 -15.68 -13.19 6.27
CA THR A 40 -15.95 -14.01 7.47
C THR A 40 -15.66 -13.29 8.77
N SER A 41 -14.82 -12.25 8.74
CA SER A 41 -14.39 -11.49 9.91
C SER A 41 -14.68 -10.01 9.72
N ASP A 42 -14.94 -9.30 10.82
CA ASP A 42 -15.09 -7.85 10.80
C ASP A 42 -13.70 -7.18 10.88
N VAL A 43 -13.09 -7.01 9.70
CA VAL A 43 -11.71 -6.52 9.54
C VAL A 43 -11.64 -5.30 8.63
N TYR A 44 -10.59 -4.51 8.81
CA TYR A 44 -10.23 -3.42 7.89
C TYR A 44 -9.39 -3.96 6.74
N TYR A 45 -9.59 -3.41 5.55
CA TYR A 45 -8.85 -3.82 4.36
C TYR A 45 -8.71 -2.69 3.34
N VAL A 46 -7.75 -2.84 2.42
CA VAL A 46 -7.54 -1.89 1.31
C VAL A 46 -8.52 -2.18 0.16
N ALA A 47 -9.08 -1.15 -0.45
CA ALA A 47 -10.03 -1.26 -1.56
C ALA A 47 -9.36 -1.90 -2.80
N PHE A 48 -9.48 -3.23 -2.89
CA PHE A 48 -8.84 -4.04 -3.91
C PHE A 48 -9.70 -5.26 -4.28
N SER A 49 -9.55 -5.73 -5.52
CA SER A 49 -10.29 -6.88 -6.04
C SER A 49 -9.57 -8.19 -5.71
N TYR A 50 -9.51 -8.54 -4.41
CA TYR A 50 -8.77 -9.70 -3.90
C TYR A 50 -9.16 -11.02 -4.57
N LEU A 51 -10.45 -11.27 -4.80
CA LEU A 51 -10.92 -12.49 -5.47
C LEU A 51 -10.37 -12.59 -6.89
N THR A 52 -10.58 -11.55 -7.70
CA THR A 52 -10.14 -11.52 -9.09
C THR A 52 -8.63 -11.68 -9.20
N ALA A 53 -7.87 -10.94 -8.40
CA ALA A 53 -6.41 -11.06 -8.37
C ALA A 53 -5.97 -12.46 -7.94
N GLY A 54 -6.58 -13.02 -6.89
CA GLY A 54 -6.32 -14.37 -6.41
C GLY A 54 -6.55 -15.43 -7.48
N LEU A 55 -7.68 -15.35 -8.19
CA LEU A 55 -8.01 -16.28 -9.29
C LEU A 55 -7.05 -16.17 -10.47
N ILE A 56 -6.64 -14.95 -10.84
CA ILE A 56 -5.67 -14.74 -11.93
C ILE A 56 -4.33 -15.38 -11.56
N TRP A 57 -3.78 -15.06 -10.39
CA TRP A 57 -2.49 -15.59 -9.95
C TRP A 57 -2.51 -17.11 -9.76
N MET A 58 -3.58 -17.65 -9.16
CA MET A 58 -3.78 -19.10 -9.06
C MET A 58 -3.89 -19.75 -10.44
N GLY A 59 -4.65 -19.16 -11.37
CA GLY A 59 -4.81 -19.67 -12.72
C GLY A 59 -3.48 -19.75 -13.47
N ILE A 60 -2.69 -18.67 -13.45
CA ILE A 60 -1.36 -18.65 -14.09
C ILE A 60 -0.43 -19.67 -13.42
N GLY A 61 -0.43 -19.76 -12.08
CA GLY A 61 0.36 -20.73 -11.33
C GLY A 61 0.00 -22.18 -11.67
N ILE A 62 -1.28 -22.53 -11.73
CA ILE A 62 -1.77 -23.87 -12.07
C ILE A 62 -1.41 -24.19 -13.53
N LEU A 63 -1.67 -23.29 -14.48
CA LEU A 63 -1.33 -23.48 -15.88
C LEU A 63 0.17 -23.65 -16.08
N SER A 64 0.98 -22.89 -15.34
CA SER A 64 2.44 -23.00 -15.31
C SER A 64 2.89 -24.38 -14.80
N LEU A 65 2.32 -24.86 -13.69
CA LEU A 65 2.61 -26.18 -13.16
C LEU A 65 2.22 -27.30 -14.15
N LEU A 66 1.02 -27.20 -14.74
CA LEU A 66 0.54 -28.15 -15.75
C LEU A 66 1.41 -28.15 -17.01
N ALA A 67 1.86 -26.98 -17.47
CA ALA A 67 2.80 -26.87 -18.59
C ALA A 67 4.13 -27.57 -18.30
N THR A 68 4.63 -27.45 -17.06
CA THR A 68 5.84 -28.15 -16.60
C THR A 68 5.65 -29.67 -16.65
N LEU A 69 4.55 -30.17 -16.08
CA LEU A 69 4.24 -31.60 -16.04
C LEU A 69 4.01 -32.18 -17.45
N TYR A 70 3.30 -31.43 -18.31
CA TYR A 70 3.04 -31.83 -19.69
C TYR A 70 4.32 -31.88 -20.53
N GLY A 71 5.17 -30.86 -20.42
CA GLY A 71 6.49 -30.83 -21.07
C GLY A 71 7.42 -31.94 -20.59
N ALA A 72 7.35 -32.29 -19.30
CA ALA A 72 8.09 -33.40 -18.72
C ALA A 72 7.60 -34.77 -19.21
N TRP A 73 6.34 -34.90 -19.62
CA TRP A 73 5.81 -36.17 -20.14
C TRP A 73 6.13 -36.37 -21.63
N ARG A 74 5.95 -35.34 -22.46
CA ARG A 74 6.15 -35.45 -23.92
C ARG A 74 7.65 -35.47 -24.29
N ARG A 75 8.01 -36.24 -25.34
CA ARG A 75 9.37 -36.31 -25.92
C ARG A 75 9.55 -35.43 -27.19
N SER A 76 8.57 -34.56 -27.50
CA SER A 76 8.47 -33.81 -28.77
C SER A 76 8.70 -32.29 -28.61
N PHE A 77 8.53 -31.50 -29.67
CA PHE A 77 8.60 -30.02 -29.75
C PHE A 77 7.90 -29.29 -28.59
N TYR A 78 6.83 -29.87 -28.04
CA TYR A 78 6.12 -29.39 -26.84
C TYR A 78 6.97 -29.37 -25.57
N GLY A 79 8.18 -29.94 -25.57
CA GLY A 79 9.17 -29.77 -24.50
C GLY A 79 9.61 -28.32 -24.30
N LEU A 80 9.44 -27.43 -25.28
CA LEU A 80 9.68 -25.99 -25.13
C LEU A 80 8.73 -25.30 -24.13
N LEU A 81 7.52 -25.85 -23.92
CA LEU A 81 6.58 -25.35 -22.91
C LEU A 81 7.15 -25.44 -21.48
N PHE A 82 8.18 -26.25 -21.29
CA PHE A 82 8.90 -26.38 -20.05
C PHE A 82 9.64 -25.10 -19.62
N VAL A 83 9.92 -24.17 -20.53
CA VAL A 83 10.60 -22.90 -20.15
C VAL A 83 9.61 -21.82 -19.73
N VAL A 84 8.33 -21.95 -20.08
CA VAL A 84 7.28 -20.97 -19.74
C VAL A 84 7.18 -20.68 -18.23
N PRO A 85 7.18 -21.68 -17.32
CA PRO A 85 7.19 -21.47 -15.88
C PRO A 85 8.34 -20.62 -15.40
N LEU A 86 9.54 -20.79 -15.96
CA LEU A 86 10.73 -20.03 -15.59
C LEU A 86 10.50 -18.53 -15.81
N PHE A 87 10.06 -18.16 -17.01
CA PHE A 87 9.81 -16.74 -17.35
C PHE A 87 8.65 -16.15 -16.56
N LEU A 88 7.55 -16.89 -16.41
CA LEU A 88 6.40 -16.43 -15.63
C LEU A 88 6.74 -16.28 -14.15
N GLY A 89 7.49 -17.22 -13.57
CA GLY A 89 7.92 -17.17 -12.18
C GLY A 89 8.88 -16.02 -11.91
N LEU A 90 9.87 -15.81 -12.78
CA LEU A 90 10.80 -14.66 -12.67
C LEU A 90 10.05 -13.33 -12.82
N GLY A 91 9.15 -13.22 -13.80
CA GLY A 91 8.31 -12.03 -13.96
C GLY A 91 7.42 -11.79 -12.74
N ALA A 92 6.82 -12.84 -12.19
CA ALA A 92 6.02 -12.75 -10.97
C ALA A 92 6.84 -12.28 -9.77
N MET A 93 8.07 -12.78 -9.59
CA MET A 93 8.95 -12.36 -8.50
C MET A 93 9.28 -10.86 -8.55
N VAL A 94 9.34 -10.26 -9.74
CA VAL A 94 9.54 -8.82 -9.93
C VAL A 94 8.24 -8.03 -9.68
N ILE A 95 7.11 -8.53 -10.16
CA ILE A 95 5.82 -7.80 -10.12
C ILE A 95 5.14 -7.90 -8.75
N ILE A 96 5.25 -9.02 -8.04
CA ILE A 96 4.51 -9.28 -6.79
C ILE A 96 4.82 -8.25 -5.69
N PRO A 97 6.08 -7.85 -5.43
CA PRO A 97 6.38 -6.81 -4.45
C PRO A 97 5.62 -5.50 -4.72
N ASP A 98 5.57 -5.08 -5.98
CA ASP A 98 4.88 -3.86 -6.42
C ASP A 98 3.35 -4.04 -6.53
N GLY A 99 2.88 -5.29 -6.63
CA GLY A 99 1.47 -5.64 -6.76
C GLY A 99 0.69 -5.69 -5.44
N ARG A 100 1.33 -5.50 -4.29
CA ARG A 100 0.67 -5.54 -2.98
C ARG A 100 -0.21 -4.30 -2.75
N PRO A 101 -1.53 -4.46 -2.51
CA PRO A 101 -2.45 -3.34 -2.32
C PRO A 101 -2.07 -2.41 -1.17
N GLU A 102 -1.62 -2.96 -0.04
CA GLU A 102 -1.11 -2.22 1.11
C GLU A 102 0.02 -1.25 0.72
N THR A 103 0.98 -1.73 -0.06
CA THR A 103 2.22 -1.02 -0.40
C THR A 103 2.02 -0.04 -1.53
N PHE A 104 1.15 -0.33 -2.50
CA PHE A 104 1.03 0.51 -3.70
C PHE A 104 -0.22 1.39 -3.72
N ARG A 105 -1.34 0.96 -3.10
CA ARG A 105 -2.60 1.73 -3.17
C ARG A 105 -2.88 2.55 -1.92
N SER A 106 -2.72 1.97 -0.73
CA SER A 106 -2.86 2.75 0.51
C SER A 106 -1.65 3.63 0.73
N MET A 107 -0.42 3.09 0.79
CA MET A 107 0.77 3.91 1.09
C MET A 107 0.99 5.06 0.10
N VAL A 108 0.66 4.89 -1.19
CA VAL A 108 0.76 5.99 -2.16
C VAL A 108 -0.30 7.06 -1.91
N ALA A 109 -1.56 6.67 -1.66
CA ALA A 109 -2.63 7.62 -1.35
C ALA A 109 -2.34 8.37 -0.03
N ASP A 110 -1.85 7.64 0.96
CA ASP A 110 -1.45 8.09 2.28
C ASP A 110 -0.25 9.05 2.22
N SER A 111 0.81 8.68 1.50
CA SER A 111 1.96 9.54 1.25
C SER A 111 1.60 10.80 0.47
N ASN A 112 0.71 10.68 -0.52
CA ASN A 112 0.21 11.84 -1.28
C ASN A 112 -0.57 12.76 -0.35
N TYR A 113 -1.46 12.23 0.49
CA TYR A 113 -2.21 13.02 1.47
C TYR A 113 -1.26 13.81 2.38
N LEU A 114 -0.28 13.15 2.99
CA LEU A 114 0.68 13.80 3.89
C LEU A 114 1.53 14.84 3.16
N SER A 115 1.93 14.56 1.91
CA SER A 115 2.67 15.49 1.07
C SER A 115 1.84 16.72 0.71
N ASP A 116 0.58 16.52 0.34
CA ASP A 116 -0.37 17.59 0.00
C ASP A 116 -0.63 18.45 1.22
N THR A 117 -0.89 17.87 2.40
CA THR A 117 -1.07 18.62 3.65
C THR A 117 0.13 19.52 3.93
N ASN A 118 1.36 19.01 3.83
CA ASN A 118 2.55 19.82 4.07
C ASN A 118 2.66 21.01 3.10
N SER A 119 2.43 20.76 1.81
CA SER A 119 2.50 21.80 0.76
C SER A 119 1.41 22.86 0.91
N PHE A 120 0.18 22.45 1.23
CA PHE A 120 -0.98 23.34 1.28
C PHE A 120 -0.96 24.18 2.55
N LEU A 121 -0.54 23.61 3.68
CA LEU A 121 -0.36 24.37 4.92
C LEU A 121 0.75 25.42 4.81
N ARG A 122 1.75 25.21 3.95
CA ARG A 122 2.75 26.25 3.66
C ARG A 122 2.13 27.46 2.98
N VAL A 123 1.27 27.26 1.99
CA VAL A 123 0.53 28.35 1.33
C VAL A 123 -0.32 29.11 2.33
N TRP A 124 -1.01 28.39 3.23
CA TRP A 124 -1.77 29.03 4.31
C TRP A 124 -0.89 29.91 5.21
N TYR A 125 0.29 29.41 5.56
CA TYR A 125 1.24 30.14 6.42
C TYR A 125 1.79 31.41 5.75
N GLU A 126 1.98 31.41 4.43
CA GLU A 126 2.39 32.62 3.69
C GLU A 126 1.38 33.77 3.87
N ASP A 127 0.08 33.45 3.89
CA ASP A 127 -0.99 34.43 4.04
C ASP A 127 -1.31 34.80 5.50
N HIS A 128 -1.21 33.85 6.42
CA HIS A 128 -1.70 34.01 7.81
C HIS A 128 -0.60 34.11 8.86
N HIS A 129 0.64 33.78 8.51
CA HIS A 129 1.80 33.70 9.42
C HIS A 129 1.58 32.82 10.67
N ARG A 130 0.67 31.85 10.56
CA ARG A 130 0.32 30.86 11.58
C ARG A 130 -0.27 29.63 10.92
N PHE A 131 -0.14 28.47 11.55
CA PHE A 131 -0.80 27.26 11.08
C PHE A 131 -2.27 27.16 11.56
N PRO A 132 -3.14 26.43 10.84
CA PRO A 132 -4.54 26.24 11.23
C PRO A 132 -4.67 25.63 12.63
N VAL A 133 -5.69 26.05 13.39
CA VAL A 133 -5.99 25.53 14.74
C VAL A 133 -7.39 24.92 14.86
N SER A 134 -8.18 24.98 13.80
CA SER A 134 -9.55 24.47 13.75
C SER A 134 -9.81 23.67 12.48
N GLU A 135 -10.84 22.82 12.51
CA GLU A 135 -11.19 21.96 11.38
C GLU A 135 -11.62 22.79 10.16
N SER A 136 -12.30 23.91 10.39
CA SER A 136 -12.68 24.85 9.32
C SER A 136 -11.45 25.48 8.67
N GLU A 137 -10.49 25.97 9.46
CA GLU A 137 -9.25 26.55 8.93
C GLU A 137 -8.42 25.50 8.18
N PHE A 138 -8.34 24.28 8.70
CA PHE A 138 -7.63 23.19 8.02
C PHE A 138 -8.30 22.86 6.68
N LYS A 139 -9.63 22.72 6.64
CA LYS A 139 -10.37 22.47 5.40
C LYS A 139 -10.21 23.60 4.39
N GLU A 140 -10.17 24.85 4.86
CA GLU A 140 -9.92 26.01 4.01
C GLU A 140 -8.49 26.01 3.45
N ALA A 141 -7.48 25.72 4.27
CA ALA A 141 -6.10 25.55 3.85
C ALA A 141 -5.96 24.44 2.81
N MET A 142 -6.65 23.31 3.00
CA MET A 142 -6.68 22.19 2.05
C MET A 142 -7.43 22.53 0.76
N ALA A 143 -8.32 23.53 0.76
CA ALA A 143 -9.01 23.99 -0.46
C ALA A 143 -8.16 25.00 -1.27
N LYS A 144 -7.35 25.82 -0.59
CA LYS A 144 -6.49 26.85 -1.20
C LYS A 144 -5.08 26.34 -1.50
N GLY A 145 -4.97 25.15 -2.09
CA GLY A 145 -3.67 24.59 -2.48
C GLY A 145 -2.88 25.48 -3.44
N PRO A 146 -1.58 25.22 -3.64
CA PRO A 146 -0.73 25.99 -4.54
C PRO A 146 -1.35 26.13 -5.93
N ALA A 147 -1.30 27.32 -6.54
CA ALA A 147 -1.94 27.59 -7.84
C ALA A 147 -1.57 26.57 -8.94
N ALA A 148 -0.33 26.05 -8.91
CA ALA A 148 0.12 25.02 -9.85
C ALA A 148 -0.55 23.64 -9.69
N TRP A 149 -1.25 23.39 -8.58
CA TRP A 149 -1.81 22.09 -8.17
C TRP A 149 -3.34 22.05 -8.14
N GLN A 150 -4.01 23.21 -8.16
CA GLN A 150 -5.47 23.34 -8.02
C GLN A 150 -6.30 22.54 -9.07
N TYR A 151 -5.74 22.29 -10.25
CA TYR A 151 -6.39 21.50 -11.32
C TYR A 151 -5.93 20.04 -11.39
N ARG A 152 -4.92 19.65 -10.59
CA ARG A 152 -4.30 18.31 -10.64
C ARG A 152 -4.67 17.42 -9.44
N VAL A 153 -5.04 18.03 -8.32
CA VAL A 153 -5.37 17.32 -7.08
C VAL A 153 -6.86 17.45 -6.81
N ARG A 154 -7.55 16.33 -6.58
CA ARG A 154 -8.92 16.38 -6.04
C ARG A 154 -8.87 17.01 -4.66
N ALA A 155 -9.75 17.95 -4.38
CA ALA A 155 -9.76 18.75 -3.14
C ALA A 155 -9.69 17.94 -1.83
N GLN A 156 -10.06 16.65 -1.85
CA GLN A 156 -9.75 15.70 -0.79
C GLN A 156 -9.30 14.36 -1.39
N PRO A 157 -8.12 13.84 -1.04
CA PRO A 157 -7.74 12.49 -1.43
C PRO A 157 -8.72 11.49 -0.80
N GLU A 158 -9.26 10.58 -1.60
CA GLU A 158 -10.14 9.53 -1.11
C GLU A 158 -9.30 8.43 -0.44
N SER A 159 -9.57 8.16 0.84
CA SER A 159 -9.02 7.01 1.53
C SER A 159 -9.34 5.73 0.76
N ARG A 160 -8.40 4.78 0.78
CA ARG A 160 -8.57 3.46 0.19
C ARG A 160 -9.00 2.40 1.21
N TYR A 161 -9.25 2.78 2.46
CA TYR A 161 -9.62 1.83 3.50
C TYR A 161 -11.11 1.47 3.46
N LYS A 162 -11.42 0.20 3.73
CA LYS A 162 -12.79 -0.32 3.82
C LYS A 162 -13.02 -1.14 5.08
N ARG A 163 -14.29 -1.21 5.50
CA ARG A 163 -14.82 -2.17 6.48
C ARG A 163 -16.25 -2.52 6.09
N GLY A 164 -16.59 -3.81 6.03
CA GLY A 164 -17.94 -4.27 5.66
C GLY A 164 -18.47 -3.64 4.37
N ALA A 165 -17.68 -3.69 3.29
CA ALA A 165 -17.92 -3.08 1.97
C ALA A 165 -17.96 -1.53 1.90
N LYS A 166 -18.03 -0.82 3.04
CA LYS A 166 -18.05 0.64 3.09
C LYS A 166 -16.64 1.22 2.99
N LEU A 167 -16.48 2.24 2.16
CA LEU A 167 -15.27 3.06 2.12
C LEU A 167 -15.22 3.95 3.36
N LEU A 168 -14.09 3.97 4.05
CA LEU A 168 -13.86 4.80 5.21
C LEU A 168 -13.27 6.13 4.76
N PRO A 169 -13.92 7.28 4.98
CA PRO A 169 -13.29 8.56 4.72
C PRO A 169 -12.11 8.76 5.69
N TYR A 170 -11.17 9.62 5.27
CA TYR A 170 -10.18 10.15 6.19
C TYR A 170 -10.86 10.93 7.31
N GLU A 171 -10.41 10.75 8.54
CA GLU A 171 -10.94 11.40 9.73
C GLU A 171 -9.86 12.29 10.33
N LEU A 172 -10.12 13.60 10.44
CA LEU A 172 -9.15 14.56 10.94
C LEU A 172 -9.35 14.78 12.45
N VAL A 173 -8.27 14.64 13.21
CA VAL A 173 -8.20 14.96 14.63
C VAL A 173 -7.18 16.08 14.81
N ILE A 174 -7.64 17.23 15.28
CA ILE A 174 -6.80 18.40 15.53
C ILE A 174 -6.43 18.46 17.00
N ILE A 175 -5.12 18.56 17.27
CA ILE A 175 -4.56 18.66 18.62
C ILE A 175 -3.79 19.98 18.71
N ASN A 176 -4.36 20.92 19.46
CA ASN A 176 -3.74 22.22 19.70
C ASN A 176 -2.78 22.17 20.90
N ASN A 177 -1.83 23.11 20.93
CA ASN A 177 -0.81 23.21 21.98
C ASN A 177 0.04 21.93 22.12
N ALA A 178 0.30 21.25 21.00
CA ALA A 178 1.12 20.06 20.97
C ALA A 178 2.61 20.40 21.11
N ILE A 179 3.37 19.50 21.72
CA ILE A 179 4.84 19.58 21.85
C ILE A 179 5.52 18.66 20.82
N GLY A 180 4.74 17.91 20.04
CA GLY A 180 5.24 16.94 19.08
C GLY A 180 4.12 16.16 18.38
N PRO A 181 4.48 15.18 17.53
CA PRO A 181 3.51 14.34 16.85
C PRO A 181 2.77 13.42 17.82
N ARG A 182 1.49 13.15 17.53
CA ARG A 182 0.74 12.10 18.23
C ARG A 182 1.23 10.74 17.74
N LEU A 183 1.80 9.93 18.64
CA LEU A 183 2.34 8.59 18.34
C LEU A 183 1.68 7.46 19.14
N THR A 184 1.10 7.78 20.29
CA THR A 184 0.44 6.83 21.20
C THR A 184 -1.04 7.18 21.36
N ASP A 185 -1.82 6.25 21.93
CA ASP A 185 -3.26 6.45 22.19
C ASP A 185 -4.00 6.96 20.95
N VAL A 186 -3.74 6.28 19.83
CA VAL A 186 -4.32 6.53 18.51
C VAL A 186 -5.48 5.58 18.23
N SER A 187 -6.33 5.97 17.29
CA SER A 187 -7.48 5.20 16.86
C SER A 187 -7.06 3.87 16.24
N GLN A 188 -7.83 2.81 16.49
CA GLN A 188 -7.67 1.53 15.80
C GLN A 188 -8.26 1.54 14.38
N ARG A 189 -8.96 2.61 14.00
CA ARG A 189 -9.47 2.80 12.64
C ARG A 189 -8.34 3.32 11.73
N PRO A 190 -8.15 2.76 10.52
CA PRO A 190 -7.21 3.31 9.54
C PRO A 190 -7.77 4.57 8.88
N GLY A 191 -6.87 5.44 8.40
CA GLY A 191 -7.22 6.71 7.79
C GLY A 191 -7.59 7.80 8.79
N VAL A 192 -7.16 7.71 10.05
CA VAL A 192 -7.29 8.81 11.02
C VAL A 192 -6.02 9.63 10.97
N ILE A 193 -6.15 10.93 10.69
CA ILE A 193 -5.06 11.89 10.55
C ILE A 193 -5.00 12.73 11.82
N TYR A 194 -3.87 12.69 12.49
CA TYR A 194 -3.58 13.51 13.65
C TYR A 194 -2.77 14.71 13.20
N TYR A 195 -3.44 15.86 13.18
CA TYR A 195 -2.82 17.14 12.93
C TYR A 195 -2.56 17.82 14.28
N CYS A 196 -1.29 17.90 14.65
CA CYS A 196 -0.84 18.47 15.91
C CYS A 196 -0.20 19.84 15.63
N VAL A 197 -0.67 20.90 16.29
CA VAL A 197 -0.13 22.25 16.12
C VAL A 197 0.42 22.76 17.44
N SER A 198 1.60 23.35 17.38
CA SER A 198 2.31 23.98 18.50
C SER A 198 1.51 25.14 19.11
N ARG A 199 1.87 25.51 20.35
CA ARG A 199 1.20 26.59 21.09
C ARG A 199 1.35 27.96 20.44
N ASP A 200 2.51 28.24 19.84
CA ASP A 200 2.79 29.47 19.10
C ASP A 200 2.30 29.41 17.64
N GLN A 201 1.77 28.26 17.22
CA GLN A 201 1.23 28.00 15.89
C GLN A 201 2.30 28.15 14.79
N GLN A 202 3.57 27.99 15.14
CA GLN A 202 4.72 28.12 14.23
C GLN A 202 5.28 26.76 13.77
N GLU A 203 4.85 25.68 14.43
CA GLU A 203 5.19 24.31 14.08
C GLU A 203 3.94 23.43 14.05
N PHE A 204 3.94 22.44 13.16
CA PHE A 204 2.92 21.40 13.12
C PHE A 204 3.53 20.03 12.85
N TRP A 205 2.78 18.98 13.21
CA TRP A 205 3.10 17.59 12.91
C TRP A 205 1.87 16.90 12.37
N VAL A 206 2.06 16.04 11.37
CA VAL A 206 0.98 15.22 10.82
C VAL A 206 1.39 13.77 10.91
N THR A 207 0.56 12.98 11.59
CA THR A 207 0.67 11.52 11.61
C THR A 207 -0.65 10.90 11.20
N MET A 208 -0.63 9.64 10.81
CA MET A 208 -1.84 8.97 10.36
C MET A 208 -1.81 7.48 10.71
N THR A 209 -2.98 6.91 10.94
CA THR A 209 -3.17 5.48 11.13
C THR A 209 -3.30 4.77 9.78
N SER A 210 -2.51 3.73 9.57
CA SER A 210 -2.53 2.89 8.38
C SER A 210 -2.64 1.41 8.75
N LEU A 211 -2.91 0.55 7.77
CA LEU A 211 -2.88 -0.89 8.00
C LEU A 211 -1.45 -1.42 7.87
N ASN A 212 -1.06 -2.30 8.80
CA ASN A 212 0.22 -3.01 8.74
C ASN A 212 0.23 -4.19 7.77
N SER A 213 -0.93 -4.50 7.17
CA SER A 213 -1.12 -5.54 6.17
C SER A 213 -2.39 -5.26 5.36
N ASP A 214 -2.61 -5.96 4.26
CA ASP A 214 -3.76 -5.80 3.36
C ASP A 214 -5.10 -5.97 4.09
N VAL A 215 -5.09 -6.79 5.15
CA VAL A 215 -6.26 -7.10 5.98
C VAL A 215 -5.85 -7.22 7.45
N ALA A 216 -6.30 -6.28 8.28
CA ALA A 216 -6.00 -6.25 9.72
C ALA A 216 -7.23 -5.88 10.57
N SER A 217 -7.22 -6.30 11.82
CA SER A 217 -8.29 -5.99 12.79
C SER A 217 -8.14 -4.60 13.42
N ALA A 218 -6.94 -4.03 13.38
CA ALA A 218 -6.63 -2.71 13.90
C ALA A 218 -5.57 -2.03 13.04
N ALA A 219 -5.66 -0.71 12.94
CA ALA A 219 -4.63 0.13 12.36
C ALA A 219 -3.46 0.34 13.32
N VAL A 220 -2.31 0.65 12.73
CA VAL A 220 -1.10 1.08 13.44
C VAL A 220 -0.76 2.49 12.99
N ILE A 221 0.05 3.21 13.76
CA ILE A 221 0.57 4.47 13.26
C ILE A 221 1.61 4.21 12.17
N GLU A 222 1.45 4.88 11.03
CA GLU A 222 2.44 4.81 9.97
C GLU A 222 3.75 5.42 10.50
N ARG A 223 4.82 4.62 10.59
CA ARG A 223 6.08 5.04 11.24
C ARG A 223 6.85 6.11 10.45
N VAL A 224 6.35 6.58 9.32
CA VAL A 224 6.89 7.74 8.60
C VAL A 224 6.19 8.99 9.13
N ALA A 225 6.50 9.37 10.38
CA ALA A 225 6.26 10.74 10.80
C ALA A 225 7.17 11.62 9.94
N LYS A 226 6.63 12.26 8.90
CA LYS A 226 7.33 13.37 8.28
C LYS A 226 7.30 14.51 9.28
N HIS A 227 8.42 14.69 9.97
CA HIS A 227 8.69 15.93 10.66
C HIS A 227 8.84 16.99 9.57
N ALA A 228 7.74 17.66 9.21
CA ALA A 228 7.81 18.97 8.62
C ALA A 228 8.08 19.94 9.78
N ALA A 229 9.25 19.80 10.42
CA ALA A 229 9.76 20.92 11.16
C ALA A 229 9.84 22.04 10.13
N GLY A 230 9.21 23.15 10.44
CA GLY A 230 9.50 24.40 9.77
C GLY A 230 10.93 24.88 10.01
N SER A 231 11.92 23.99 10.08
CA SER A 231 13.32 24.33 10.32
C SER A 231 13.98 25.03 9.13
N ASP A 232 13.31 25.04 7.96
CA ASP A 232 13.69 25.87 6.82
C ASP A 232 13.06 27.27 6.86
N TYR A 233 12.20 27.57 7.85
CA TYR A 233 11.74 28.93 8.08
C TYR A 233 12.78 29.64 8.95
N PRO A 234 13.23 30.84 8.56
CA PRO A 234 14.24 31.55 9.31
C PRO A 234 13.71 31.77 10.73
N VAL A 235 14.37 31.14 11.69
CA VAL A 235 14.35 31.57 13.09
C VAL A 235 14.62 33.06 13.04
N LYS A 236 13.60 33.88 13.33
CA LYS A 236 13.83 35.29 13.61
C LYS A 236 14.77 35.31 14.82
N LYS A 237 16.06 35.52 14.56
CA LYS A 237 16.91 36.20 15.51
C LYS A 237 16.27 37.57 15.69
N HIS A 238 15.61 37.78 16.81
CA HIS A 238 15.67 38.97 17.67
C HIS A 238 14.77 38.76 18.88
#